data_AF-A0A382B327-F1
#
_entry.id   AF-A0A382B327-F1
#
_cell.length_a   1.000
_cell.length_b   1.000
_cell.length_c   1.000
_cell.angle_alpha   90.00
_cell.angle_beta   90.00
_cell.angle_gamma   90.00
#
_symmetry.space_group_name_H-M   'P 1'
#
loop_
_entity.id
_entity.type
_entity.pdbx_description
1 polymer ?
#
loop_
_entity_poly.entity_id
_entity_poly.type
_entity_poly.pdbx_seq_one_letter_code
_entity_poly.pdbx_strand_id
1 'polypeptide(L)' 'MIFNSLLQKVIKKGHLVWIKPNGEEFEFGDKTGNLIKMRTTNAFSEIKM' A
#
# COMPACT_ATOMS: atom_id res chain seq x y z
N MET A 1 7.07 -7.68 6.43
CA MET A 1 5.90 -7.68 7.34
C MET A 1 5.79 -6.41 8.20
N ILE A 2 6.89 -5.73 8.54
CA ILE A 2 6.88 -4.52 9.40
C ILE A 2 6.24 -3.29 8.72
N PHE A 3 6.38 -3.14 7.41
CA PHE A 3 5.90 -1.94 6.69
C PHE A 3 4.37 -1.84 6.64
N ASN A 4 3.67 -2.96 6.41
CA ASN A 4 2.20 -2.97 6.36
C ASN A 4 1.58 -2.52 7.68
N SER A 5 2.11 -2.99 8.81
CA SER A 5 1.58 -2.62 10.13
C SER A 5 1.88 -1.16 10.47
N LEU A 6 2.99 -0.60 9.99
CA LEU A 6 3.29 0.81 10.15
C LEU A 6 2.37 1.69 9.28
N LEU A 7 2.20 1.36 7.99
CA LEU A 7 1.32 2.13 7.10
C LEU A 7 -0.14 2.06 7.53
N GLN A 8 -0.63 0.91 7.97
CA GLN A 8 -1.99 0.79 8.51
C GLN A 8 -2.22 1.65 9.75
N LYS A 9 -1.17 1.86 10.58
CA LYS A 9 -1.26 2.77 11.73
C LYS A 9 -1.27 4.24 11.33
N VAL A 10 -0.58 4.60 10.25
CA VAL A 10 -0.46 5.98 9.76
C VAL A 10 -1.69 6.37 8.93
N ILE A 11 -2.09 5.53 7.99
CA ILE A 11 -3.23 5.74 7.11
C ILE A 11 -4.49 5.17 7.78
N LYS A 12 -5.16 6.01 8.58
CA LYS A 12 -6.40 5.64 9.30
C LYS A 12 -7.68 6.02 8.57
N LYS A 13 -7.65 7.03 7.70
CA LYS A 13 -8.80 7.57 6.96
C LYS A 13 -8.49 7.61 5.46
N GLY A 14 -9.46 7.28 4.62
CA GLY A 14 -9.28 7.21 3.17
C GLY A 14 -9.36 5.77 2.63
N HIS A 15 -9.19 5.64 1.31
CA HIS A 15 -9.15 4.34 0.64
C HIS A 15 -7.92 4.24 -0.27
N LEU A 16 -6.84 3.64 0.24
CA LEU A 16 -5.61 3.41 -0.53
C LEU A 16 -5.46 1.91 -0.81
N VAL A 17 -5.24 1.57 -2.08
CA VAL A 17 -4.89 0.21 -2.51
C VAL A 17 -3.50 0.23 -3.11
N TRP A 18 -2.57 -0.49 -2.48
CA TRP A 18 -1.23 -0.73 -3.00
C TRP A 18 -1.18 -2.07 -3.71
N ILE A 19 -0.81 -2.05 -4.98
CA ILE A 19 -0.64 -3.23 -5.82
C ILE A 19 0.86 -3.49 -5.98
N LYS A 20 1.33 -4.61 -5.45
CA LYS A 20 2.72 -5.05 -5.62
C LYS A 20 2.99 -5.53 -7.05
N PRO A 21 4.26 -5.70 -7.45
CA PRO A 21 4.62 -6.21 -8.78
C PRO A 21 4.12 -7.63 -9.03
N ASN A 22 4.04 -8.45 -7.98
CA ASN A 22 3.49 -9.81 -8.04
C ASN A 22 1.96 -9.85 -8.15
N GLY A 23 1.29 -8.70 -8.19
CA GLY A 23 -0.17 -8.58 -8.28
C GLY A 23 -0.91 -8.64 -6.95
N GLU A 24 -0.22 -8.85 -5.81
CA GLU A 24 -0.88 -8.78 -4.51
C GLU A 24 -1.37 -7.35 -4.21
N GLU A 25 -2.60 -7.25 -3.72
CA GLU A 25 -3.21 -5.98 -3.32
C GLU A 25 -3.22 -5.85 -1.78
N PHE A 26 -2.87 -4.67 -1.29
CA PHE A 26 -2.92 -4.29 0.11
C PHE A 26 -3.79 -3.05 0.28
N GLU A 27 -4.82 -3.17 1.11
CA GLU A 27 -5.73 -2.07 1.40
C GLU A 27 -5.34 -1.38 2.71
N PHE A 28 -5.41 -0.05 2.71
CA PHE A 28 -5.11 0.82 3.84
C PHE A 28 -6.20 1.88 4.03
N GLY A 29 -6.38 2.32 5.27
CA GLY A 29 -7.42 3.28 5.67
C GLY A 29 -8.76 2.65 6.06
N ASP A 30 -9.75 3.49 6.32
CA ASP A 30 -11.12 3.12 6.70
C ASP A 30 -12.05 2.90 5.49
N LYS A 31 -11.50 2.94 4.27
CA LYS A 31 -12.19 2.82 2.98
C LYS A 31 -13.20 3.93 2.70
N THR A 32 -13.15 5.03 3.46
CA THR A 32 -13.98 6.20 3.21
C THR A 32 -13.36 7.07 2.11
N GLY A 33 -14.19 7.74 1.33
CA GLY A 33 -13.72 8.63 0.26
C GLY A 33 -13.29 7.92 -1.03
N ASN A 34 -12.56 8.63 -1.88
CA ASN A 34 -12.18 8.15 -3.21
C ASN A 34 -11.06 7.13 -3.14
N LEU A 35 -11.20 6.06 -3.92
CA LEU A 35 -10.20 5.01 -4.08
C LEU A 35 -8.98 5.54 -4.84
N ILE A 36 -7.81 5.47 -4.20
CA ILE A 36 -6.52 5.74 -4.82
C ILE A 36 -5.78 4.40 -4.96
N LYS A 37 -5.41 4.05 -6.21
CA LYS A 37 -4.62 2.85 -6.51
C LYS A 37 -3.19 3.22 -6.86
N MET A 38 -2.22 2.58 -6.21
CA MET A 38 -0.80 2.72 -6.53
C MET A 38 -0.22 1.35 -6.87
N ARG A 39 0.36 1.23 -8.07
CA ARG A 39 1.03 0.00 -8.49
C ARG A 39 2.53 0.21 -8.54
N THR A 40 3.27 -0.66 -7.85
CA THR A 40 4.73 -0.71 -7.98
C THR A 40 5.12 -1.75 -9.03
N THR A 41 6.04 -1.38 -9.92
CA THR A 41 6.59 -2.27 -10.96
C THR A 41 7.80 -3.08 -10.50
N ASN A 42 8.55 -2.59 -9.50
CA ASN A 42 9.70 -3.28 -8.92
C ASN A 42 9.39 -3.70 -7.49
N ALA A 43 9.94 -4.84 -7.06
CA ALA A 43 9.81 -5.23 -5.66
C ALA A 43 10.61 -4.24 -4.82
N PHE A 44 10.07 -3.81 -3.66
CA PHE A 44 10.77 -2.82 -2.82
C PHE A 44 12.19 -3.27 -2.44
N SER A 45 12.43 -4.59 -2.37
CA SER A 45 13.75 -5.21 -2.17
C SER A 45 14.78 -4.91 -3.26
N GLU A 46 14.34 -4.46 -4.44
CA GLU A 46 15.19 -4.12 -5.58
C GLU A 46 15.53 -2.63 -5.63
N ILE A 47 14.94 -1.81 -4.75
CA ILE A 47 15.32 -0.41 -4.58
C ILE A 47 16.66 -0.42 -3.83
N LYS A 48 17.76 -0.46 -4.58
CA LYS A 48 19.09 -0.19 -4.04
C LYS A 48 19.14 1.28 -3.60
N MET A 49 19.31 1.50 -2.29
CA MET A 49 19.83 2.76 -1.77
C MET A 49 21.32 2.88 -2.10
#